data_AF-A0A9E4ENP0-F1
#
_entry.id   AF-A0A9E4ENP0-F1
#
_cell.length_a   1.000
_cell.length_b   1.000
_cell.length_c   1.000
_cell.angle_alpha   90.00
_cell.angle_beta   90.00
_cell.angle_gamma   90.00
#
_symmetry.space_group_name_H-M   'P 1'
#
loop_
_entity.id
_entity.type
_entity.pdbx_description
1 polymer ?
#
loop_
_entity_poly.entity_id
_entity_poly.type
_entity_poly.pdbx_seq_one_letter_code
_entity_poly.pdbx_strand_id
1 'polypeptide(L)'
;SKQNWGDFRNKKGQVRGGVFTQSAGGINQRVWMLINKGQVFQDMLLHTGVRNIVDHALGNNYLLSSHSANIAKPGGVPMRLHTDQWWMPMPTRPDRTHLPAGSITREQTDHPDTASIWPRVVLNVVWMIGDFTAENGGTRIVPGSHLWGRRPDNPDDNTIETVALEGPAGTVGFLDGRIWHGTGANISDQLRWAILTTFCGPQFRPQENFTVGTDTKVLADASPDLLSLLGFKVWNAYGRIESPAVEYIQPGEQSLGELRPHP
;
A
#
# COMPACT_ATOMS: atom_id res chain seq x y z
N SER A 1 -12.55 -14.44 -17.07
CA SER A 1 -11.10 -14.51 -16.80
C SER A 1 -10.86 -14.28 -15.31
N LYS A 2 -10.29 -15.25 -14.57
CA LYS A 2 -9.99 -15.15 -13.12
C LYS A 2 -8.56 -14.63 -12.90
N GLN A 3 -8.25 -13.44 -13.40
CA GLN A 3 -6.95 -12.83 -13.13
C GLN A 3 -7.06 -11.99 -11.85
N ASN A 4 -6.43 -12.45 -10.78
CA ASN A 4 -6.23 -11.67 -9.57
C ASN A 4 -4.90 -10.91 -9.68
N TRP A 5 -4.84 -9.74 -9.04
CA TRP A 5 -3.64 -8.92 -8.94
C TRP A 5 -2.53 -9.67 -8.18
N GLY A 6 -1.30 -9.69 -8.69
CA GLY A 6 -0.19 -10.45 -8.10
C GLY A 6 0.18 -11.75 -8.84
N ASP A 7 -0.68 -12.24 -9.73
CA ASP A 7 -0.45 -13.47 -10.52
C ASP A 7 0.45 -13.22 -11.75
N PHE A 8 1.59 -12.54 -11.52
CA PHE A 8 2.56 -12.19 -12.56
C PHE A 8 3.36 -13.40 -13.06
N ARG A 9 3.25 -14.54 -12.37
CA ARG A 9 4.02 -15.75 -12.65
C ARG A 9 3.10 -16.91 -13.00
N ASN A 10 3.46 -17.73 -13.97
CA ASN A 10 2.73 -18.97 -14.25
C ASN A 10 2.99 -20.01 -13.14
N LYS A 11 2.31 -21.16 -13.19
CA LYS A 11 2.53 -22.27 -12.24
C LYS A 11 3.98 -22.78 -12.19
N LYS A 12 4.84 -22.37 -13.13
CA LYS A 12 6.28 -22.68 -13.19
C LYS A 12 7.15 -21.53 -12.67
N GLY A 13 6.56 -20.48 -12.07
CA GLY A 13 7.29 -19.35 -11.50
C GLY A 13 7.85 -18.34 -12.53
N GLN A 14 7.57 -18.50 -13.82
CA GLN A 14 8.07 -17.59 -14.87
C GLN A 14 7.15 -16.38 -15.03
N VAL A 15 7.73 -15.19 -15.25
CA VAL A 15 6.98 -13.97 -15.55
C VAL A 15 6.14 -14.21 -16.81
N ARG A 16 4.84 -14.03 -16.68
CA ARG A 16 3.90 -14.15 -17.81
C ARG A 16 4.10 -12.92 -18.71
N GLY A 17 4.79 -13.05 -19.84
CA GLY A 17 4.93 -11.93 -20.79
C GLY A 17 3.58 -11.42 -21.33
N GLY A 18 2.58 -12.31 -21.39
CA GLY A 18 1.25 -12.02 -21.91
C GLY A 18 0.22 -11.44 -20.93
N VAL A 19 0.57 -11.12 -19.67
CA VAL A 19 -0.39 -10.43 -18.73
C VAL A 19 -0.46 -8.92 -18.92
N PHE A 20 0.35 -8.35 -19.81
CA PHE A 20 0.31 -6.92 -20.17
C PHE A 20 -0.43 -6.67 -21.48
N THR A 21 -1.35 -7.57 -21.85
CA THR A 21 -2.21 -7.41 -23.02
C THR A 21 -3.62 -7.03 -22.58
N GLN A 22 -4.36 -6.38 -23.48
CA GLN A 22 -5.75 -6.00 -23.24
C GLN A 22 -6.63 -7.21 -22.89
N SER A 23 -6.34 -8.39 -23.47
CA SER A 23 -7.09 -9.64 -23.22
C SER A 23 -6.76 -10.30 -21.87
N ALA A 24 -5.65 -9.92 -21.23
CA ALA A 24 -5.15 -10.53 -20.00
C ALA A 24 -5.13 -9.51 -18.83
N GLY A 25 -6.23 -8.79 -18.62
CA GLY A 25 -6.46 -8.10 -17.35
C GLY A 25 -5.72 -6.77 -17.16
N GLY A 26 -5.03 -6.26 -18.18
CA GLY A 26 -4.68 -4.84 -18.26
C GLY A 26 -3.33 -4.51 -18.90
N ILE A 27 -3.29 -3.41 -19.64
CA ILE A 27 -2.07 -2.81 -20.20
C ILE A 27 -1.44 -1.75 -19.26
N ASN A 28 -2.02 -1.57 -18.08
CA ASN A 28 -1.60 -0.58 -17.10
C ASN A 28 -0.20 -0.89 -16.58
N GLN A 29 0.58 0.16 -16.35
CA GLN A 29 1.97 0.04 -15.93
C GLN A 29 2.14 0.55 -14.50
N ARG A 30 2.97 -0.15 -13.72
CA ARG A 30 3.40 0.31 -12.39
C ARG A 30 4.90 0.51 -12.34
N VAL A 31 5.32 1.55 -11.64
CA VAL A 31 6.72 1.84 -11.36
C VAL A 31 6.89 1.87 -9.85
N TRP A 32 7.65 0.92 -9.33
CA TRP A 32 7.91 0.74 -7.90
C TRP A 32 9.19 1.45 -7.46
N MET A 33 9.35 1.64 -6.16
CA MET A 33 10.52 2.25 -5.51
C MET A 33 10.82 3.63 -6.10
N LEU A 34 9.80 4.50 -6.17
CA LEU A 34 9.97 5.86 -6.70
C LEU A 34 11.00 6.66 -5.90
N ILE A 35 11.22 6.31 -4.63
CA ILE A 35 12.26 6.89 -3.77
C ILE A 35 13.65 6.87 -4.42
N ASN A 36 13.94 5.85 -5.23
CA ASN A 36 15.22 5.69 -5.94
C ASN A 36 15.25 6.38 -7.32
N LYS A 37 14.18 7.08 -7.71
CA LYS A 37 13.99 7.56 -9.10
C LYS A 37 14.08 9.07 -9.26
N GLY A 38 14.42 9.78 -8.19
CA GLY A 38 14.69 11.21 -8.23
C GLY A 38 14.25 11.93 -6.96
N GLN A 39 14.90 13.06 -6.70
CA GLN A 39 14.67 13.89 -5.52
C GLN A 39 13.20 14.31 -5.40
N VAL A 40 12.55 14.64 -6.51
CA VAL A 40 11.13 15.05 -6.54
C VAL A 40 10.20 14.04 -5.86
N PHE A 41 10.46 12.73 -5.99
CA PHE A 41 9.64 11.70 -5.34
C PHE A 41 9.90 11.62 -3.84
N GLN A 42 11.10 11.97 -3.39
CA GLN A 42 11.43 12.07 -1.97
C GLN A 42 10.78 13.31 -1.36
N ASP A 43 10.83 14.44 -2.08
CA ASP A 43 10.23 15.71 -1.65
C ASP A 43 8.71 15.60 -1.49
N MET A 44 8.04 14.84 -2.35
CA MET A 44 6.61 14.53 -2.21
C MET A 44 6.26 13.89 -0.85
N LEU A 45 7.15 13.05 -0.32
CA LEU A 45 6.94 12.42 1.00
C LEU A 45 7.03 13.41 2.15
N LEU A 46 7.66 14.58 1.94
CA LEU A 46 7.87 15.61 2.95
C LEU A 46 6.89 16.79 2.81
N HIS A 47 5.92 16.71 1.89
CA HIS A 47 4.95 17.77 1.67
C HIS A 47 4.09 18.01 2.92
N THR A 48 4.28 19.16 3.58
CA THR A 48 3.72 19.48 4.90
C THR A 48 2.20 19.33 4.96
N GLY A 49 1.47 19.83 3.95
CA GLY A 49 0.00 19.72 3.94
C GLY A 49 -0.51 18.28 3.87
N VAL A 50 0.25 17.39 3.21
CA VAL A 50 -0.09 15.96 3.14
C VAL A 50 0.26 15.30 4.47
N ARG A 51 1.46 15.56 4.99
CA ARG A 51 1.94 15.02 6.26
C ARG A 51 1.04 15.35 7.43
N ASN A 52 0.55 16.59 7.54
CA ASN A 52 -0.39 16.97 8.60
C ASN A 52 -1.67 16.11 8.59
N ILE A 53 -2.16 15.72 7.41
CA ILE A 53 -3.33 14.84 7.29
C ILE A 53 -2.97 13.40 7.67
N VAL A 54 -1.78 12.91 7.27
CA VAL A 54 -1.32 11.57 7.66
C VAL A 54 -1.11 11.48 9.18
N ASP A 55 -0.48 12.49 9.78
CA ASP A 55 -0.26 12.60 11.23
C ASP A 55 -1.59 12.59 11.99
N HIS A 56 -2.59 13.33 11.50
CA HIS A 56 -3.93 13.31 12.09
C HIS A 56 -4.60 11.94 11.97
N ALA A 57 -4.41 11.24 10.86
CA ALA A 57 -5.10 10.00 10.55
C ALA A 57 -4.48 8.75 11.21
N LEU A 58 -3.15 8.71 11.34
CA LEU A 58 -2.37 7.56 11.81
C LEU A 58 -1.60 7.83 13.13
N GLY A 59 -1.56 9.08 13.57
CA GLY A 59 -0.78 9.52 14.73
C GLY A 59 0.67 9.89 14.36
N ASN A 60 1.50 10.10 15.39
CA ASN A 60 2.85 10.65 15.23
C ASN A 60 3.91 9.64 14.76
N ASN A 61 3.54 8.35 14.62
CA ASN A 61 4.47 7.30 14.21
C ASN A 61 3.81 6.42 13.15
N TYR A 62 4.41 6.36 11.96
CA TYR A 62 3.99 5.53 10.83
C TYR A 62 5.14 5.36 9.86
N LEU A 63 5.01 4.37 8.99
CA LEU A 63 5.97 4.02 7.95
C LEU A 63 5.40 4.34 6.58
N LEU A 64 6.29 4.56 5.63
CA LEU A 64 5.98 4.45 4.22
C LEU A 64 5.80 2.97 3.88
N SER A 65 4.59 2.60 3.46
CA SER A 65 4.30 1.23 3.01
C SER A 65 4.63 1.04 1.54
N SER A 66 4.28 2.01 0.69
CA SER A 66 4.69 2.06 -0.71
C SER A 66 4.67 3.49 -1.27
N HIS A 67 5.49 3.72 -2.29
CA HIS A 67 5.53 4.94 -3.08
C HIS A 67 5.79 4.58 -4.55
N SER A 68 4.71 4.48 -5.31
CA SER A 68 4.72 3.91 -6.67
C SER A 68 3.94 4.76 -7.66
N ALA A 69 4.32 4.72 -8.94
CA ALA A 69 3.50 5.30 -10.01
C ALA A 69 2.57 4.24 -10.59
N ASN A 70 1.34 4.64 -10.89
CA ASN A 70 0.34 3.83 -11.59
C ASN A 70 -0.12 4.58 -12.84
N ILE A 71 0.08 3.95 -14.00
CA ILE A 71 -0.17 4.53 -15.32
C ILE A 71 -1.30 3.73 -15.95
N ALA A 72 -2.50 4.29 -15.94
CA ALA A 72 -3.64 3.67 -16.58
C ALA A 72 -3.67 4.06 -18.06
N LYS A 73 -3.65 3.05 -18.93
CA LYS A 73 -3.58 3.26 -20.38
C LYS A 73 -4.97 3.06 -21.03
N PRO A 74 -5.22 3.63 -22.22
CA PRO A 74 -6.45 3.44 -22.99
C PRO A 74 -6.84 1.97 -23.19
N GLY A 75 -8.07 1.59 -22.85
CA GLY A 75 -8.53 0.20 -22.89
C GLY A 75 -8.16 -0.61 -21.65
N GLY A 76 -7.69 0.04 -20.58
CA GLY A 76 -7.48 -0.57 -19.27
C GLY A 76 -8.80 -1.02 -18.64
N VAL A 77 -8.81 -2.23 -18.07
CA VAL A 77 -9.98 -2.83 -17.41
C VAL A 77 -10.11 -2.35 -15.95
N PRO A 78 -11.33 -2.28 -15.40
CA PRO A 78 -11.52 -1.88 -14.01
C PRO A 78 -10.94 -2.94 -13.06
N MET A 79 -10.35 -2.50 -11.95
CA MET A 79 -9.97 -3.38 -10.86
C MET A 79 -11.22 -3.75 -10.04
N ARG A 80 -11.20 -4.96 -9.48
CA ARG A 80 -12.18 -5.34 -8.45
C ARG A 80 -12.05 -4.44 -7.24
N LEU A 81 -13.18 -4.23 -6.55
CA LEU A 81 -13.18 -3.56 -5.27
C LEU A 81 -12.33 -4.34 -4.27
N HIS A 82 -11.50 -3.62 -3.53
CA HIS A 82 -10.65 -4.16 -2.47
C HIS A 82 -10.42 -3.11 -1.40
N THR A 83 -9.80 -3.57 -0.31
CA THR A 83 -9.25 -2.71 0.74
C THR A 83 -7.74 -2.96 0.79
N ASP A 84 -6.95 -1.94 1.15
CA ASP A 84 -5.51 -2.10 1.33
C ASP A 84 -5.13 -2.49 2.76
N GLN A 85 -6.07 -2.36 3.70
CA GLN A 85 -6.02 -2.91 5.05
C GLN A 85 -6.62 -4.34 5.13
N TRP A 86 -6.50 -5.13 4.06
CA TRP A 86 -7.15 -6.45 3.95
C TRP A 86 -6.57 -7.51 4.90
N TRP A 87 -5.33 -7.32 5.35
CA TRP A 87 -4.58 -8.28 6.16
C TRP A 87 -4.90 -8.18 7.67
N MET A 88 -5.67 -7.18 8.09
CA MET A 88 -6.12 -7.10 9.48
C MET A 88 -7.13 -8.23 9.79
N PRO A 89 -6.88 -9.06 10.82
CA PRO A 89 -7.87 -10.03 11.27
C PRO A 89 -9.11 -9.30 11.75
N MET A 90 -10.29 -9.86 11.48
CA MET A 90 -11.54 -9.28 11.99
C MET A 90 -11.56 -9.37 13.52
N PRO A 91 -12.12 -8.38 14.24
CA PRO A 91 -12.46 -8.54 15.65
C PRO A 91 -13.35 -9.79 15.83
N THR A 92 -13.04 -10.62 16.83
CA THR A 92 -13.67 -11.93 16.97
C THR A 92 -14.05 -12.27 18.41
N ARG A 93 -14.98 -13.24 18.58
CA ARG A 93 -15.39 -13.80 19.87
C ARG A 93 -14.36 -14.81 20.42
N PRO A 94 -14.24 -14.99 21.75
CA PRO A 94 -13.25 -15.89 22.38
C PRO A 94 -13.39 -17.38 22.03
N ASP A 95 -14.58 -17.84 21.67
CA ASP A 95 -14.93 -19.25 21.43
C ASP A 95 -14.81 -19.67 19.96
N ARG A 96 -14.31 -18.78 19.10
CA ARG A 96 -14.16 -19.05 17.66
C ARG A 96 -12.89 -19.82 17.34
N THR A 97 -12.99 -20.75 16.39
CA THR A 97 -11.83 -21.32 15.68
C THR A 97 -11.07 -20.23 14.91
N HIS A 98 -9.90 -19.87 15.42
CA HIS A 98 -9.07 -18.78 14.90
C HIS A 98 -8.36 -19.16 13.59
N LEU A 99 -8.46 -18.33 12.54
CA LEU A 99 -7.48 -18.33 11.44
C LEU A 99 -6.19 -17.65 11.92
N PRO A 100 -5.05 -18.35 12.06
CA PRO A 100 -3.82 -17.72 12.55
C PRO A 100 -3.48 -16.46 11.75
N ALA A 101 -3.09 -15.37 12.43
CA ALA A 101 -2.91 -14.07 11.77
C ALA A 101 -1.90 -14.12 10.60
N GLY A 102 -0.87 -14.96 10.69
CA GLY A 102 0.10 -15.18 9.61
C GLY A 102 -0.43 -15.96 8.39
N SER A 103 -1.63 -16.55 8.48
CA SER A 103 -2.27 -17.31 7.39
C SER A 103 -3.29 -16.48 6.60
N ILE A 104 -3.45 -15.19 6.91
CA ILE A 104 -4.37 -14.29 6.22
C ILE A 104 -3.81 -13.93 4.84
N THR A 105 -4.60 -14.12 3.79
CA THR A 105 -4.29 -13.69 2.42
C THR A 105 -5.41 -12.79 1.88
N ARG A 106 -5.28 -12.25 0.66
CA ARG A 106 -6.38 -11.47 0.05
C ARG A 106 -7.61 -12.34 -0.22
N GLU A 107 -7.38 -13.62 -0.48
CA GLU A 107 -8.40 -14.62 -0.79
C GLU A 107 -8.87 -15.44 0.42
N GLN A 108 -8.06 -15.53 1.49
CA GLN A 108 -8.34 -16.34 2.67
C GLN A 108 -8.35 -15.47 3.91
N THR A 109 -9.55 -15.32 4.48
CA THR A 109 -9.76 -14.34 5.53
C THR A 109 -10.81 -14.80 6.53
N ASP A 110 -10.72 -14.29 7.74
CA ASP A 110 -11.73 -14.51 8.79
C ASP A 110 -12.99 -13.64 8.54
N HIS A 111 -14.20 -14.11 8.85
CA HIS A 111 -15.48 -13.35 8.77
C HIS A 111 -16.09 -13.12 10.16
N PRO A 112 -16.40 -11.91 10.64
CA PRO A 112 -16.90 -11.72 12.01
C PRO A 112 -18.42 -11.54 12.06
N ASP A 113 -18.91 -11.44 13.30
CA ASP A 113 -20.26 -10.94 13.64
C ASP A 113 -20.21 -9.41 13.86
N THR A 114 -21.24 -8.68 13.41
CA THR A 114 -21.06 -7.41 12.65
C THR A 114 -21.49 -6.10 13.35
N ALA A 115 -20.75 -5.68 14.38
CA ALA A 115 -20.87 -4.30 14.89
C ALA A 115 -19.54 -3.54 15.06
N SER A 116 -18.40 -4.20 14.86
CA SER A 116 -17.08 -3.61 15.10
C SER A 116 -16.38 -3.24 13.80
N ILE A 117 -15.68 -2.10 13.80
CA ILE A 117 -14.79 -1.70 12.71
C ILE A 117 -13.34 -1.76 13.18
N TRP A 118 -12.41 -2.07 12.28
CA TRP A 118 -10.99 -1.99 12.59
C TRP A 118 -10.57 -0.54 12.87
N PRO A 119 -9.54 -0.29 13.70
CA PRO A 119 -8.88 0.99 13.66
C PRO A 119 -8.32 1.26 12.27
N ARG A 120 -8.25 2.54 11.89
CA ARG A 120 -7.52 2.96 10.71
C ARG A 120 -6.03 2.78 10.99
N VAL A 121 -5.36 1.95 10.20
CA VAL A 121 -3.92 1.73 10.30
C VAL A 121 -3.19 1.87 8.97
N VAL A 122 -3.93 2.12 7.90
CA VAL A 122 -3.43 2.41 6.56
C VAL A 122 -4.11 3.67 6.05
N LEU A 123 -3.33 4.55 5.42
CA LEU A 123 -3.83 5.70 4.67
C LEU A 123 -3.14 5.75 3.31
N ASN A 124 -3.95 5.80 2.26
CA ASN A 124 -3.50 5.97 0.89
C ASN A 124 -3.60 7.44 0.48
N VAL A 125 -2.57 7.94 -0.18
CA VAL A 125 -2.51 9.26 -0.80
C VAL A 125 -2.38 9.06 -2.30
N VAL A 126 -3.33 9.63 -3.06
CA VAL A 126 -3.40 9.56 -4.51
C VAL A 126 -3.06 10.93 -5.06
N TRP A 127 -1.87 11.06 -5.64
CA TRP A 127 -1.43 12.27 -6.32
C TRP A 127 -1.87 12.19 -7.78
N MET A 128 -2.76 13.09 -8.18
CA MET A 128 -3.27 13.20 -9.53
C MET A 128 -2.26 13.97 -10.37
N ILE A 129 -1.36 13.26 -11.08
CA ILE A 129 -0.30 13.91 -11.87
C ILE A 129 -0.85 14.50 -13.17
N GLY A 130 -1.92 13.89 -13.69
CA GLY A 130 -2.79 14.49 -14.70
C GLY A 130 -4.22 14.57 -14.18
N ASP A 131 -5.13 15.11 -15.00
CA ASP A 131 -6.55 15.16 -14.66
C ASP A 131 -7.11 13.77 -14.42
N PHE A 132 -7.94 13.63 -13.40
CA PHE A 132 -8.71 12.43 -13.11
C PHE A 132 -10.16 12.69 -13.46
N THR A 133 -10.73 11.80 -14.27
CA THR A 133 -12.15 11.76 -14.61
C THR A 133 -12.68 10.34 -14.49
N ALA A 134 -13.99 10.18 -14.40
CA ALA A 134 -14.61 8.86 -14.47
C ALA A 134 -14.23 8.11 -15.76
N GLU A 135 -14.13 8.83 -16.88
CA GLU A 135 -13.85 8.29 -18.22
C GLU A 135 -12.41 7.79 -18.38
N ASN A 136 -11.43 8.53 -17.86
CA ASN A 136 -10.03 8.11 -17.92
C ASN A 136 -9.66 7.10 -16.82
N GLY A 137 -10.66 6.61 -16.09
CA GLY A 137 -10.61 5.54 -15.11
C GLY A 137 -10.19 5.97 -13.70
N GLY A 138 -10.44 7.22 -13.33
CA GLY A 138 -10.27 7.72 -11.97
C GLY A 138 -10.67 6.69 -10.92
N THR A 139 -9.90 6.61 -9.84
CA THR A 139 -10.08 5.58 -8.79
C THR A 139 -11.52 5.56 -8.32
N ARG A 140 -12.18 4.40 -8.44
CA ARG A 140 -13.54 4.18 -7.97
C ARG A 140 -13.52 3.90 -6.48
N ILE A 141 -14.42 4.51 -5.74
CA ILE A 141 -14.60 4.33 -4.29
C ILE A 141 -16.05 4.03 -3.96
N VAL A 142 -16.28 3.34 -2.85
CA VAL A 142 -17.60 3.22 -2.22
C VAL A 142 -17.62 4.09 -0.96
N PRO A 143 -18.24 5.29 -0.99
CA PRO A 143 -18.31 6.16 0.18
C PRO A 143 -18.91 5.45 1.40
N GLY A 144 -18.36 5.70 2.59
CA GLY A 144 -18.85 5.10 3.83
C GLY A 144 -18.44 3.64 4.09
N SER A 145 -17.94 2.91 3.08
CA SER A 145 -17.61 1.47 3.20
C SER A 145 -16.59 1.12 4.31
N HIS A 146 -15.70 2.05 4.66
CA HIS A 146 -14.78 1.92 5.80
C HIS A 146 -15.45 1.70 7.16
N LEU A 147 -16.76 1.98 7.28
CA LEU A 147 -17.56 1.79 8.49
C LEU A 147 -18.32 0.46 8.52
N TRP A 148 -18.26 -0.33 7.45
CA TRP A 148 -19.05 -1.57 7.34
C TRP A 148 -18.42 -2.77 8.05
N GLY A 149 -17.18 -2.64 8.53
CA GLY A 149 -16.51 -3.70 9.29
C GLY A 149 -16.39 -5.01 8.50
N ARG A 150 -16.27 -4.96 7.17
CA ARG A 150 -16.10 -6.12 6.29
C ARG A 150 -15.38 -5.76 4.98
N ARG A 151 -14.95 -6.77 4.24
CA ARG A 151 -14.33 -6.65 2.91
C ARG A 151 -15.38 -6.87 1.79
N PRO A 152 -15.07 -6.49 0.53
CA PRO A 152 -15.92 -6.80 -0.64
C PRO A 152 -15.74 -8.25 -1.10
N ASP A 153 -16.13 -9.20 -0.25
CA ASP A 153 -15.95 -10.64 -0.47
C ASP A 153 -17.21 -11.35 -1.00
N ASN A 154 -18.38 -10.72 -0.94
CA ASN A 154 -19.61 -11.27 -1.50
C ASN A 154 -19.70 -10.99 -3.02
N PRO A 155 -20.09 -11.97 -3.85
CA PRO A 155 -20.38 -11.74 -5.27
C PRO A 155 -21.23 -10.50 -5.56
N ASP A 156 -22.23 -10.21 -4.73
CA ASP A 156 -23.14 -9.07 -4.88
C ASP A 156 -22.45 -7.72 -4.66
N ASP A 157 -21.30 -7.68 -3.97
CA ASP A 157 -20.55 -6.45 -3.70
C ASP A 157 -20.05 -5.76 -4.98
N ASN A 158 -19.93 -6.49 -6.10
CA ASN A 158 -19.56 -5.92 -7.40
C ASN A 158 -20.67 -5.07 -8.03
N THR A 159 -21.90 -5.14 -7.50
CA THR A 159 -23.05 -4.36 -7.98
C THR A 159 -23.25 -3.05 -7.22
N ILE A 160 -22.50 -2.85 -6.13
CA ILE A 160 -22.59 -1.64 -5.32
C ILE A 160 -22.13 -0.45 -6.15
N GLU A 161 -22.91 0.63 -6.08
CA GLU A 161 -22.59 1.88 -6.75
C GLU A 161 -21.27 2.46 -6.23
N THR A 162 -20.46 2.94 -7.16
CA THR A 162 -19.18 3.57 -6.87
C THR A 162 -19.17 4.99 -7.38
N VAL A 163 -18.30 5.82 -6.81
CA VAL A 163 -18.03 7.18 -7.29
C VAL A 163 -16.58 7.23 -7.77
N ALA A 164 -16.29 7.93 -8.87
CA ALA A 164 -14.90 8.18 -9.28
C ALA A 164 -14.31 9.33 -8.45
N LEU A 165 -13.06 9.18 -8.04
CA LEU A 165 -12.25 10.32 -7.64
C LEU A 165 -11.88 11.10 -8.89
N GLU A 166 -12.31 12.36 -8.92
CA GLU A 166 -12.13 13.28 -10.03
C GLU A 166 -11.50 14.59 -9.53
N GLY A 167 -10.69 15.21 -10.36
CA GLY A 167 -9.99 16.45 -10.02
C GLY A 167 -8.92 16.80 -11.06
N PRO A 168 -8.55 18.09 -11.16
CA PRO A 168 -7.49 18.52 -12.07
C PRO A 168 -6.12 18.02 -11.59
N ALA A 169 -5.15 17.98 -12.51
CA ALA A 169 -3.75 17.73 -12.21
C ALA A 169 -3.25 18.59 -11.03
N GLY A 170 -2.47 17.97 -10.14
CA GLY A 170 -2.02 18.57 -8.87
C GLY A 170 -2.94 18.33 -7.68
N THR A 171 -4.14 17.79 -7.90
CA THR A 171 -5.06 17.39 -6.81
C THR A 171 -4.51 16.19 -6.04
N VAL A 172 -4.71 16.19 -4.72
CA VAL A 172 -4.34 15.07 -3.84
C VAL A 172 -5.58 14.49 -3.18
N GLY A 173 -5.84 13.21 -3.44
CA GLY A 173 -6.90 12.44 -2.79
C GLY A 173 -6.38 11.63 -1.61
N PHE A 174 -7.19 11.50 -0.56
CA PHE A 174 -6.89 10.67 0.61
C PHE A 174 -7.92 9.56 0.74
N LEU A 175 -7.47 8.31 0.87
CA LEU A 175 -8.34 7.16 1.07
C LEU A 175 -7.90 6.42 2.33
N ASP A 176 -8.84 6.26 3.27
CA ASP A 176 -8.69 5.32 4.37
C ASP A 176 -8.47 3.91 3.81
N GLY A 177 -7.51 3.14 4.35
CA GLY A 177 -7.18 1.82 3.84
C GLY A 177 -8.32 0.78 3.91
N ARG A 178 -9.40 1.09 4.66
CA ARG A 178 -10.64 0.29 4.75
C ARG A 178 -11.69 0.69 3.71
N ILE A 179 -11.55 1.83 3.03
CA ILE A 179 -12.45 2.21 1.93
C ILE A 179 -12.32 1.18 0.82
N TRP A 180 -13.47 0.67 0.38
CA TRP A 180 -13.53 -0.17 -0.80
C TRP A 180 -13.26 0.67 -2.02
N HIS A 181 -12.27 0.27 -2.79
CA HIS A 181 -11.85 1.01 -3.95
C HIS A 181 -11.26 0.10 -5.03
N GLY A 182 -11.09 0.66 -6.23
CA GLY A 182 -10.45 0.00 -7.36
C GLY A 182 -10.12 1.02 -8.45
N THR A 183 -9.09 0.79 -9.25
CA THR A 183 -8.86 1.62 -10.44
C THR A 183 -10.04 1.46 -11.41
N GLY A 184 -10.59 2.57 -11.90
CA GLY A 184 -11.64 2.55 -12.93
C GLY A 184 -11.11 2.14 -14.30
N ALA A 185 -12.02 1.75 -15.18
CA ALA A 185 -11.70 1.47 -16.58
C ALA A 185 -11.28 2.76 -17.28
N ASN A 186 -10.16 2.75 -18.00
CA ASN A 186 -9.78 3.88 -18.83
C ASN A 186 -10.35 3.64 -20.23
N ILE A 187 -11.47 4.27 -20.53
CA ILE A 187 -12.16 4.19 -21.83
C ILE A 187 -11.84 5.40 -22.74
N SER A 188 -11.02 6.33 -22.24
CA SER A 188 -10.50 7.46 -23.03
C SER A 188 -9.34 7.05 -23.93
N ASP A 189 -8.82 8.00 -24.71
CA ASP A 189 -7.63 7.84 -25.56
C ASP A 189 -6.33 8.34 -24.91
N GLN A 190 -6.38 8.84 -23.66
CA GLN A 190 -5.24 9.40 -22.94
C GLN A 190 -4.69 8.47 -21.86
N LEU A 191 -3.40 8.66 -21.54
CA LEU A 191 -2.75 8.07 -20.36
C LEU A 191 -3.17 8.84 -19.10
N ARG A 192 -3.51 8.12 -18.03
CA ARG A 192 -3.76 8.72 -16.71
C ARG A 192 -2.66 8.34 -15.73
N TRP A 193 -1.92 9.35 -15.30
CA TRP A 193 -0.75 9.23 -14.44
C TRP A 193 -1.13 9.49 -12.98
N ALA A 194 -0.83 8.52 -12.12
CA ALA A 194 -1.03 8.64 -10.69
C ALA A 194 0.26 8.31 -9.96
N ILE A 195 0.54 9.00 -8.87
CA ILE A 195 1.45 8.50 -7.84
C ILE A 195 0.62 8.07 -6.64
N LEU A 196 0.86 6.86 -6.17
CA LEU A 196 0.20 6.26 -5.02
C LEU A 196 1.22 6.15 -3.91
N THR A 197 0.97 6.86 -2.82
CA THR A 197 1.76 6.78 -1.59
C THR A 197 0.91 6.17 -0.50
N THR A 198 1.28 5.00 0.00
CA THR A 198 0.58 4.34 1.09
C THR A 198 1.41 4.46 2.35
N PHE A 199 0.81 4.92 3.44
CA PHE A 199 1.38 4.89 4.78
C PHE A 199 0.70 3.82 5.64
N CYS A 200 1.43 3.23 6.58
CA CYS A 200 0.86 2.30 7.54
C CYS A 200 1.45 2.50 8.95
N GLY A 201 0.74 2.01 9.97
CA GLY A 201 1.27 1.96 11.33
C GLY A 201 2.61 1.20 11.40
N PRO A 202 3.49 1.55 12.35
CA PRO A 202 4.85 1.02 12.45
C PRO A 202 4.93 -0.46 12.84
N GLN A 203 3.87 -1.00 13.44
CA GLN A 203 3.74 -2.42 13.73
C GLN A 203 3.51 -3.31 12.48
N PHE A 204 3.32 -2.69 11.30
CA PHE A 204 2.99 -3.42 10.07
C PHE A 204 4.13 -3.42 9.08
N ARG A 205 4.23 -4.53 8.34
CA ARG A 205 5.21 -4.68 7.27
C ARG A 205 4.82 -3.82 6.06
N PRO A 206 5.70 -2.92 5.58
CA PRO A 206 5.52 -2.21 4.31
C PRO A 206 5.33 -3.13 3.10
N GLN A 207 4.58 -2.67 2.11
CA GLN A 207 4.45 -3.35 0.81
C GLN A 207 5.79 -3.36 0.05
N GLU A 208 6.57 -2.28 0.16
CA GLU A 208 7.91 -2.15 -0.38
C GLU A 208 8.94 -2.26 0.74
N ASN A 209 9.96 -3.11 0.57
CA ASN A 209 10.98 -3.28 1.58
C ASN A 209 12.05 -2.19 1.46
N PHE A 210 11.83 -1.05 2.10
CA PHE A 210 12.72 0.10 2.01
C PHE A 210 14.07 -0.08 2.72
N THR A 211 14.16 -0.93 3.75
CA THR A 211 15.45 -1.18 4.43
C THR A 211 16.43 -2.00 3.58
N VAL A 212 15.91 -2.70 2.57
CA VAL A 212 16.72 -3.47 1.60
C VAL A 212 16.78 -2.79 0.23
N GLY A 213 15.67 -2.19 -0.21
CA GLY A 213 15.49 -1.72 -1.57
C GLY A 213 15.93 -0.28 -1.82
N THR A 214 16.15 0.53 -0.78
CA THR A 214 16.56 1.93 -0.96
C THR A 214 18.01 1.98 -1.43
N ASP A 215 18.26 2.79 -2.48
CA ASP A 215 19.60 2.99 -3.02
C ASP A 215 20.52 3.60 -1.95
N THR A 216 21.77 3.13 -1.88
CA THR A 216 22.74 3.60 -0.87
C THR A 216 23.02 5.10 -0.99
N LYS A 217 22.92 5.67 -2.19
CA LYS A 217 23.04 7.13 -2.40
C LYS A 217 21.89 7.89 -1.75
N VAL A 218 20.66 7.37 -1.88
CA VAL A 218 19.48 7.95 -1.23
C VAL A 218 19.62 7.85 0.30
N LEU A 219 20.10 6.71 0.81
CA LEU A 219 20.32 6.53 2.24
C LEU A 219 21.41 7.44 2.81
N ALA A 220 22.48 7.69 2.05
CA ALA A 220 23.58 8.55 2.48
C ALA A 220 23.12 9.99 2.77
N ASP A 221 22.13 10.48 2.00
CA ASP A 221 21.60 11.83 2.11
C ASP A 221 20.26 11.90 2.88
N ALA A 222 19.76 10.76 3.39
CA ALA A 222 18.44 10.68 4.02
C ALA A 222 18.41 11.42 5.35
N SER A 223 17.41 12.30 5.52
CA SER A 223 17.13 12.94 6.80
C SER A 223 16.62 11.93 7.84
N PRO A 224 16.70 12.24 9.14
CA PRO A 224 16.10 11.39 10.18
C PRO A 224 14.60 11.14 9.98
N ASP A 225 13.87 12.11 9.43
CA ASP A 225 12.44 11.96 9.10
C ASP A 225 12.24 10.97 7.96
N LEU A 226 13.04 11.07 6.88
CA LEU A 226 12.98 10.11 5.78
C LEU A 226 13.38 8.70 6.25
N LEU A 227 14.47 8.55 7.02
CA LEU A 227 14.87 7.28 7.62
C LEU A 227 13.78 6.67 8.49
N SER A 228 13.05 7.50 9.24
CA SER A 228 11.89 7.06 10.02
C SER A 228 10.81 6.46 9.11
N LEU A 229 10.49 7.12 7.99
CA LEU A 229 9.50 6.61 7.04
C LEU A 229 9.92 5.33 6.35
N LEU A 230 11.21 5.19 6.04
CA LEU A 230 11.76 4.02 5.38
C LEU A 230 11.92 2.81 6.34
N GLY A 231 11.57 2.97 7.62
CA GLY A 231 11.58 1.89 8.61
C GLY A 231 12.93 1.64 9.27
N PHE A 232 13.84 2.62 9.22
CA PHE A 232 15.14 2.52 9.90
C PHE A 232 15.06 2.94 11.38
N LYS A 233 14.07 3.74 11.77
CA LYS A 233 13.87 4.12 13.17
C LYS A 233 13.29 2.96 13.97
N VAL A 234 13.91 2.63 15.10
CA VAL A 234 13.40 1.66 16.06
C VAL A 234 12.14 2.22 16.71
N TRP A 235 11.06 1.44 16.70
CA TRP A 235 9.78 1.84 17.27
C TRP A 235 9.36 0.86 18.37
N ASN A 236 9.26 1.33 19.62
CA ASN A 236 8.82 0.51 20.76
C ASN A 236 9.52 -0.86 20.86
N ALA A 237 10.85 -0.89 20.65
CA ALA A 237 11.68 -2.09 20.56
C ALA A 237 11.60 -2.93 19.28
N TYR A 238 10.66 -2.64 18.36
CA TYR A 238 10.57 -3.30 17.07
C TYR A 238 11.57 -2.72 16.07
N GLY A 239 12.11 -3.58 15.20
CA GLY A 239 13.03 -3.20 14.13
C GLY A 239 14.49 -3.02 14.54
N ARG A 240 14.86 -3.35 15.79
CA ARG A 240 16.25 -3.26 16.29
C ARG A 240 17.19 -4.29 15.67
N ILE A 241 18.48 -3.94 15.62
CA ILE A 241 19.60 -4.85 15.38
C ILE A 241 20.56 -4.77 16.57
N GLU A 242 21.00 -5.93 17.10
CA GLU A 242 21.99 -6.10 18.19
C GLU A 242 21.69 -5.38 19.53
N SER A 243 21.75 -4.04 19.55
CA SER A 243 21.73 -3.21 20.75
C SER A 243 20.33 -2.66 21.08
N PRO A 244 19.92 -2.68 22.36
CA PRO A 244 18.64 -2.12 22.79
C PRO A 244 18.63 -0.57 22.83
N ALA A 245 19.80 0.07 22.67
CA ALA A 245 19.95 1.53 22.74
C ALA A 245 19.94 2.21 21.35
N VAL A 246 19.84 1.43 20.27
CA VAL A 246 19.85 1.96 18.89
C VAL A 246 18.54 2.70 18.60
N GLU A 247 18.63 3.95 18.17
CA GLU A 247 17.48 4.74 17.71
C GLU A 247 17.19 4.51 16.22
N TYR A 248 18.24 4.48 15.38
CA TYR A 248 18.14 4.17 13.95
C TYR A 248 19.10 3.05 13.60
N ILE A 249 18.60 2.01 12.92
CA ILE A 249 19.45 0.92 12.41
C ILE A 249 20.24 1.40 11.19
N GLN A 250 21.43 0.85 11.01
CA GLN A 250 22.27 1.16 9.85
C GLN A 250 22.58 -0.12 9.05
N PRO A 251 22.41 -0.11 7.71
CA PRO A 251 22.86 -1.21 6.88
C PRO A 251 24.35 -1.49 7.06
N GLY A 252 24.70 -2.76 7.25
CA GLY A 252 26.11 -3.18 7.33
C GLY A 252 26.80 -2.94 8.67
N GLU A 253 26.06 -2.53 9.70
CA GLU A 253 26.59 -2.51 11.08
C GLU A 253 27.07 -3.92 11.47
N GLN A 254 28.31 -4.01 11.96
CA GLN A 254 28.91 -5.29 12.34
C GLN A 254 28.22 -5.85 13.58
N SER A 255 27.61 -7.03 13.46
CA SER A 255 27.09 -7.76 14.61
C SER A 255 28.24 -8.40 15.41
N LEU A 256 27.93 -8.82 16.64
CA LEU A 256 28.86 -9.62 17.47
C LEU A 256 29.33 -10.91 16.77
N GLY A 257 28.66 -11.31 15.70
CA GLY A 257 28.96 -12.52 14.95
C GLY A 257 28.56 -13.78 15.73
N GLU A 258 29.23 -14.88 15.41
CA GLU A 258 29.04 -16.14 16.11
C GLU A 258 29.53 -16.03 17.56
N LEU A 259 28.63 -16.19 18.54
CA LEU A 259 29.01 -16.25 19.94
C LEU A 259 29.79 -17.54 20.21
N ARG A 260 31.06 -17.39 20.59
CA ARG A 260 31.93 -18.52 20.97
C ARG A 260 32.03 -18.59 22.49
N PRO A 261 31.56 -19.66 23.14
CA PRO A 261 31.78 -19.82 24.58
C PRO A 261 33.28 -19.87 24.85
N HIS A 262 33.73 -19.07 25.82
CA HIS A 262 35.09 -19.23 26.33
C HIS A 262 35.18 -20.58 27.07
N PRO A 263 36.24 -21.36 26.84
CA PRO A 263 36.45 -22.66 27.48
C PRO A 263 36.58 -22.54 29.00
#